data_AF-A0A3D5M5N0-F1
#
_entry.id   AF-A0A3D5M5N0-F1
#
_cell.length_a   1.000
_cell.length_b   1.000
_cell.length_c   1.000
_cell.angle_alpha   90.00
_cell.angle_beta   90.00
_cell.angle_gamma   90.00
#
_symmetry.space_group_name_H-M   'P 1'
#
loop_
_entity.id
_entity.type
_entity.pdbx_description
1 polymer ?
#
loop_
_entity_poly.entity_id
_entity_poly.type
_entity_poly.pdbx_seq_one_letter_code
_entity_poly.pdbx_strand_id
1 'polypeptide(L)'
;MGIIGLILATFLVAAPTKPASDLLGPPAASYVIDLKDISRHRIHVELACPRKANEDLEIWMPVWTPGSYKVRDYARHIETISATDETGTEIPITKVRKNTWNISAGTGKVRVSYTLYC
;
A
#
# COMPACT_ATOMS: atom_id res chain seq x y z
N MET A 1 28.97 44.58 -49.04
CA MET A 1 27.89 43.62 -49.33
C MET A 1 28.46 42.23 -49.04
N GLY A 2 28.29 41.66 -47.85
CA GLY A 2 27.11 40.93 -47.38
C GLY A 2 27.50 39.44 -47.31
N ILE A 3 27.12 38.57 -46.38
CA ILE A 3 26.16 38.55 -45.26
C ILE A 3 26.76 37.52 -44.28
N ILE A 4 26.88 37.84 -42.98
CA ILE A 4 27.26 36.88 -41.93
C ILE A 4 25.99 36.16 -41.49
N GLY A 5 25.89 34.85 -41.76
CA GLY A 5 24.78 34.01 -41.35
C GLY A 5 24.93 33.55 -39.89
N LEU A 6 24.10 34.11 -39.01
CA LEU A 6 23.99 33.70 -37.60
C LEU A 6 22.94 32.59 -37.49
N ILE A 7 23.37 31.35 -37.28
CA ILE A 7 22.46 30.23 -37.00
C ILE A 7 22.19 30.20 -35.49
N LEU A 8 20.99 30.60 -35.10
CA LEU A 8 20.49 30.50 -33.73
C LEU A 8 19.98 29.07 -33.51
N ALA A 9 20.77 28.24 -32.82
CA ALA A 9 20.34 26.92 -32.40
C ALA A 9 19.39 27.04 -31.19
N THR A 10 18.08 26.98 -31.43
CA THR A 10 17.08 26.79 -30.37
C THR A 10 17.20 25.38 -29.80
N PHE A 11 17.80 25.27 -28.62
CA PHE A 11 17.70 24.06 -27.79
C PHE A 11 16.29 24.00 -27.19
N LEU A 12 15.47 23.06 -27.66
CA LEU A 12 14.26 22.66 -26.98
C LEU A 12 14.66 21.87 -25.72
N VAL A 13 14.69 22.54 -24.57
CA VAL A 13 14.83 21.87 -23.27
C VAL A 13 13.51 21.15 -23.01
N ALA A 14 13.50 19.83 -23.16
CA ALA A 14 12.38 19.01 -22.71
C ALA A 14 12.26 19.14 -21.19
N ALA A 15 11.16 19.72 -20.71
CA ALA A 15 10.87 19.75 -19.28
C ALA A 15 10.75 18.29 -18.77
N PRO A 16 11.34 17.95 -17.62
CA PRO A 16 11.18 16.63 -17.05
C PRO A 16 9.69 16.40 -16.77
N THR A 17 9.09 15.46 -17.49
CA THR A 17 7.71 15.02 -17.23
C THR A 17 7.68 14.39 -15.84
N LYS A 18 7.05 15.09 -14.89
CA LYS A 18 6.77 14.55 -13.56
C LYS A 18 6.05 13.20 -13.72
N PRO A 19 6.49 12.12 -13.05
CA PRO A 19 5.80 10.84 -13.12
C PRO A 19 4.36 11.02 -12.63
N ALA A 20 3.41 10.32 -13.26
CA ALA A 20 1.98 10.45 -12.97
C ALA A 20 1.62 10.18 -11.49
N SER A 21 2.50 9.48 -10.74
CA SER A 21 2.39 9.28 -9.28
C SER A 21 2.37 10.59 -8.49
N ASP A 22 3.04 11.65 -8.99
CA ASP A 22 3.10 12.95 -8.33
C ASP A 22 1.78 13.75 -8.43
N LEU A 23 0.86 13.33 -9.31
CA LEU A 23 -0.42 14.01 -9.53
C LEU A 23 -1.53 13.53 -8.59
N LEU A 24 -1.32 12.42 -7.87
CA LEU A 24 -2.37 11.74 -7.09
C LEU A 24 -2.34 12.05 -5.58
N GLY A 25 -1.44 12.94 -5.15
CA GLY A 25 -1.16 13.13 -3.71
C GLY A 25 -0.45 11.91 -3.10
N PRO A 26 -0.08 11.95 -1.81
CA PRO A 26 0.51 10.81 -1.15
C PRO A 26 -0.49 9.64 -1.15
N PRO A 27 -0.03 8.40 -1.44
CA PRO A 27 -0.93 7.25 -1.50
C PRO A 27 -1.59 7.02 -0.15
N ALA A 28 -2.89 6.70 -0.17
CA ALA A 28 -3.67 6.40 1.02
C ALA A 28 -3.16 5.13 1.76
N ALA A 29 -2.45 4.26 1.05
CA ALA A 29 -1.78 3.07 1.58
C ALA A 29 -0.69 2.59 0.62
N SER A 30 0.32 1.91 1.13
CA SER A 30 1.34 1.20 0.34
C SER A 30 1.40 -0.26 0.76
N TYR A 31 1.63 -1.15 -0.21
CA TYR A 31 1.75 -2.59 0.02
C TYR A 31 3.10 -3.09 -0.49
N VAL A 32 3.76 -3.95 0.29
CA VAL A 32 4.93 -4.74 -0.13
C VAL A 32 4.55 -6.21 -0.09
N ILE A 33 4.85 -6.93 -1.16
CA ILE A 33 4.54 -8.36 -1.30
C ILE A 33 5.87 -9.11 -1.41
N ASP A 34 6.14 -10.00 -0.45
CA ASP A 34 7.30 -10.89 -0.46
C ASP A 34 6.87 -12.32 -0.84
N LEU A 35 7.49 -12.82 -1.92
CA LEU A 35 7.21 -14.12 -2.54
C LEU A 35 8.27 -15.19 -2.22
N LYS A 36 9.18 -14.94 -1.27
CA LYS A 36 10.28 -15.88 -0.95
C LYS A 36 9.80 -17.27 -0.50
N ASP A 37 8.64 -17.37 0.15
CA ASP A 37 8.09 -18.65 0.66
C ASP A 37 6.99 -19.24 -0.24
N ILE A 38 6.96 -18.86 -1.53
CA ILE A 38 5.95 -19.32 -2.49
C ILE A 38 5.96 -20.84 -2.70
N SER A 39 7.12 -21.50 -2.53
CA SER A 39 7.24 -22.97 -2.60
C SER A 39 6.46 -23.69 -1.50
N ARG A 40 6.12 -22.98 -0.42
CA ARG A 40 5.29 -23.45 0.69
C ARG A 40 3.89 -22.87 0.66
N HIS A 41 3.46 -22.33 -0.48
CA HIS A 41 2.14 -21.71 -0.61
C HIS A 41 1.96 -20.52 0.32
N ARG A 42 3.04 -19.77 0.62
CA ARG A 42 2.97 -18.59 1.49
C ARG A 42 3.42 -17.32 0.80
N ILE A 43 2.68 -16.25 1.08
CA ILE A 43 3.00 -14.89 0.65
C ILE A 43 2.96 -14.01 1.90
N HIS A 44 4.03 -13.24 2.14
CA HIS A 44 4.04 -12.24 3.20
C HIS A 44 3.68 -10.89 2.60
N VAL A 45 2.75 -10.20 3.24
CA VAL A 45 2.30 -8.87 2.81
C VAL A 45 2.46 -7.90 3.96
N GLU A 46 2.99 -6.73 3.62
CA GLU A 46 3.11 -5.61 4.52
C GLU A 46 2.31 -4.42 3.97
N LEU A 47 1.37 -3.92 4.76
CA LEU A 47 0.55 -2.75 4.49
C LEU A 47 1.04 -1.60 5.38
N ALA A 48 1.41 -0.46 4.78
CA ALA A 48 1.61 0.78 5.52
C ALA A 48 0.55 1.81 5.15
N CYS A 49 -0.10 2.38 6.15
CA CYS A 49 -1.15 3.39 5.94
C CYS A 49 -1.13 4.44 7.07
N PRO A 50 -1.56 5.68 6.80
CA PRO A 50 -1.77 6.66 7.85
C PRO A 50 -2.98 6.27 8.71
N ARG A 51 -2.94 6.59 10.00
CA ARG A 51 -4.13 6.57 10.86
C ARG A 51 -4.47 7.98 11.34
N LYS A 52 -5.72 8.18 11.75
CA LYS A 52 -6.11 9.38 12.49
C LYS A 52 -5.65 9.26 13.94
N ALA A 53 -5.07 10.33 14.47
CA ALA A 53 -4.56 10.33 15.83
C ALA A 53 -5.68 10.05 16.85
N ASN A 54 -5.41 9.17 17.81
CA ASN A 54 -6.32 8.80 18.90
C ASN A 54 -7.65 8.17 18.46
N GLU A 55 -7.73 7.65 17.23
CA GLU A 55 -8.86 6.85 16.74
C GLU A 55 -8.38 5.43 16.45
N ASP A 56 -9.22 4.45 16.75
CA ASP A 56 -9.00 3.07 16.29
C ASP A 56 -9.05 3.02 14.76
N LEU A 57 -8.24 2.12 14.18
CA LEU A 57 -8.20 1.88 12.75
C LEU A 57 -8.85 0.52 12.44
N GLU A 58 -9.92 0.53 11.65
CA GLU A 58 -10.52 -0.69 11.11
C GLU A 58 -9.96 -1.00 9.72
N ILE A 59 -9.43 -2.21 9.55
CA ILE A 59 -9.03 -2.76 8.25
C ILE A 59 -9.88 -3.97 7.91
N TRP A 60 -10.10 -4.21 6.62
CA TRP A 60 -10.87 -5.37 6.16
C TRP A 60 -10.31 -5.96 4.87
N MET A 61 -10.49 -7.27 4.72
CA MET A 61 -10.20 -8.01 3.49
C MET A 61 -11.49 -8.12 2.67
N PRO A 62 -11.47 -7.82 1.35
CA PRO A 62 -12.64 -8.00 0.53
C PRO A 62 -13.26 -9.39 0.54
N VAL A 63 -14.55 -9.46 0.21
CA VAL A 63 -15.31 -10.72 0.11
C VAL A 63 -15.74 -11.03 -1.31
N TRP A 64 -15.28 -10.26 -2.29
CA TRP A 64 -15.52 -10.45 -3.72
C TRP A 64 -14.48 -9.66 -4.52
N THR A 65 -14.34 -9.97 -5.81
CA THR A 65 -13.41 -9.27 -6.72
C THR A 65 -14.19 -8.86 -7.97
N PRO A 66 -13.99 -7.64 -8.52
CA PRO A 66 -14.60 -7.22 -9.78
C PRO A 66 -14.44 -8.26 -10.89
N GLY A 67 -15.52 -8.51 -11.62
CA GLY A 67 -15.60 -9.59 -12.62
C GLY A 67 -16.06 -10.95 -12.07
N SER A 68 -16.01 -11.17 -10.76
CA SER A 68 -16.54 -12.36 -10.08
C SER A 68 -17.51 -11.95 -8.98
N TYR A 69 -18.79 -11.83 -9.34
CA TYR A 69 -19.87 -11.40 -8.45
C TYR A 69 -20.36 -12.52 -7.54
N LYS A 70 -19.42 -13.21 -6.89
CA LYS A 70 -19.71 -14.24 -5.89
C LYS A 70 -19.06 -13.85 -4.58
N VAL A 71 -19.78 -14.06 -3.48
CA VAL A 71 -19.21 -13.94 -2.14
C VAL A 71 -18.14 -15.02 -1.95
N ARG A 72 -17.02 -14.60 -1.38
CA ARG A 72 -15.82 -15.37 -1.10
C ARG A 72 -15.33 -15.02 0.29
N ASP A 73 -14.66 -15.99 0.89
CA ASP A 73 -14.07 -15.85 2.20
C ASP A 73 -12.56 -15.74 2.06
N TYR A 74 -12.05 -14.64 1.49
CA TYR A 74 -10.61 -14.50 1.27
C TYR A 74 -9.84 -14.42 2.60
N ALA A 75 -10.45 -13.84 3.63
CA ALA A 75 -9.87 -13.70 4.97
C ALA A 75 -9.50 -15.03 5.64
N ARG A 76 -10.11 -16.15 5.24
CA ARG A 76 -9.75 -17.48 5.78
C ARG A 76 -8.32 -17.91 5.46
N HIS A 77 -7.71 -17.32 4.44
CA HIS A 77 -6.35 -17.65 4.00
C HIS A 77 -5.28 -16.85 4.76
N ILE A 78 -5.68 -15.89 5.60
CA ILE A 78 -4.74 -15.19 6.48
C ILE A 78 -4.39 -16.12 7.64
N GLU A 79 -3.15 -16.61 7.66
CA GLU A 79 -2.62 -17.46 8.73
C GLU A 79 -2.25 -16.63 9.96
N THR A 80 -1.58 -15.50 9.76
CA THR A 80 -1.14 -14.58 10.82
C THR A 80 -1.39 -13.14 10.42
N ILE A 81 -1.65 -12.28 11.41
CA ILE A 81 -1.75 -10.82 11.24
C ILE A 81 -1.26 -10.12 12.49
N SER A 82 -0.46 -9.08 12.32
CA SER A 82 0.04 -8.22 13.39
C SER A 82 0.11 -6.77 12.93
N ALA A 83 0.20 -5.84 13.88
CA ALA A 83 0.35 -4.42 13.61
C ALA A 83 1.48 -3.82 14.46
N THR A 84 2.25 -2.91 13.87
CA THR A 84 3.30 -2.13 14.56
C THR A 84 3.19 -0.65 14.21
N ASP A 85 3.78 0.20 15.05
CA ASP A 85 4.00 1.61 14.73
C ASP A 85 5.29 1.81 13.90
N GLU A 86 5.64 3.07 13.64
CA GLU A 86 6.84 3.44 12.87
C GLU A 86 8.15 3.11 13.60
N THR A 87 8.10 2.89 14.92
CA THR A 87 9.24 2.50 15.75
C THR A 87 9.42 0.98 15.86
N GLY A 88 8.45 0.22 15.36
CA GLY A 88 8.41 -1.25 15.49
C GLY A 88 7.74 -1.73 16.77
N THR A 89 7.11 -0.84 17.55
CA THR A 89 6.36 -1.23 18.75
C THR A 89 5.06 -1.90 18.32
N GLU A 90 4.76 -3.06 18.92
CA GLU A 90 3.55 -3.83 18.62
C GLU A 90 2.30 -3.10 19.10
N ILE A 91 1.26 -3.15 18.28
CA ILE A 91 -0.04 -2.52 18.53
C ILE A 91 -1.09 -3.61 18.62
N PRO A 92 -1.94 -3.60 19.66
CA PRO A 92 -3.02 -4.55 19.77
C PRO A 92 -3.92 -4.53 18.51
N ILE A 93 -4.14 -5.71 17.96
CA ILE A 93 -5.04 -5.94 16.84
C ILE A 93 -6.03 -7.04 17.20
N THR A 94 -7.33 -6.76 17.04
CA THR A 94 -8.40 -7.69 17.38
C THR A 94 -9.28 -7.95 16.17
N LYS A 95 -9.57 -9.22 15.89
CA LYS A 95 -10.53 -9.59 14.83
C LYS A 95 -11.95 -9.33 15.31
N VAL A 96 -12.64 -8.39 14.69
CA VAL A 96 -14.01 -7.96 15.09
C VAL A 96 -15.10 -8.54 14.22
N ARG A 97 -14.78 -8.95 12.97
CA ARG A 97 -15.68 -9.68 12.07
C ARG A 97 -14.89 -10.72 11.27
N LYS A 98 -15.58 -11.53 10.47
CA LYS A 98 -14.99 -12.62 9.67
C LYS A 98 -13.79 -12.17 8.81
N ASN A 99 -13.85 -10.96 8.27
CA ASN A 99 -12.88 -10.37 7.38
C ASN A 99 -12.41 -8.97 7.83
N THR A 100 -12.55 -8.64 9.12
CA THR A 100 -12.30 -7.29 9.65
C THR A 100 -11.52 -7.34 10.95
N TRP A 101 -10.53 -6.46 11.07
CA TRP A 101 -9.69 -6.29 12.25
C TRP A 101 -9.70 -4.83 12.70
N ASN A 102 -9.75 -4.62 14.02
CA ASN A 102 -9.60 -3.34 14.67
C ASN A 102 -8.19 -3.26 15.26
N ILE A 103 -7.49 -2.16 14.96
CA ILE A 103 -6.17 -1.84 15.46
C ILE A 103 -6.32 -0.68 16.44
N SER A 104 -5.81 -0.85 17.66
CA SER A 104 -5.97 0.13 18.71
C SER A 104 -5.43 1.52 18.34
N ALA A 105 -6.10 2.54 18.86
CA ALA A 105 -5.75 3.93 18.71
C ALA A 105 -4.26 4.21 18.98
N GLY A 106 -3.71 5.17 18.24
CA GLY A 106 -2.33 5.60 18.36
C GLY A 106 -2.07 6.83 17.50
N THR A 107 -0.80 7.11 17.23
CA THR A 107 -0.36 8.21 16.38
C THR A 107 0.55 7.68 15.25
N GLY A 108 0.79 8.51 14.24
CA GLY A 108 1.69 8.16 13.14
C GLY A 108 1.14 7.08 12.20
N LYS A 109 2.02 6.51 11.38
CA LYS A 109 1.65 5.43 10.46
C LYS A 109 1.50 4.09 11.18
N VAL A 110 0.71 3.20 10.59
CA VAL A 110 0.60 1.81 11.01
C VAL A 110 1.24 0.94 9.95
N ARG A 111 1.99 -0.06 10.39
CA ARG A 111 2.45 -1.16 9.54
C ARG A 111 1.71 -2.43 9.95
N VAL A 112 0.98 -3.03 9.02
CA VAL A 112 0.24 -4.28 9.23
C VAL A 112 0.91 -5.36 8.42
N SER A 113 1.32 -6.43 9.09
CA SER A 113 1.99 -7.57 8.44
C SER A 113 1.09 -8.78 8.54
N TYR A 114 0.91 -9.49 7.42
CA TYR A 114 0.12 -10.72 7.40
C TYR A 114 0.68 -11.75 6.44
N THR A 115 0.43 -13.02 6.74
CA THR A 115 0.81 -14.16 5.89
C THR A 115 -0.42 -14.75 5.25
N LEU A 116 -0.41 -14.86 3.92
CA LEU A 116 -1.44 -15.55 3.14
C LEU A 116 -0.99 -16.96 2.79
N TYR A 117 -1.89 -17.92 2.96
CA TYR A 117 -1.75 -19.26 2.39
C TYR A 117 -2.46 -19.33 1.03
N CYS A 118 -1.75 -19.69 -0.05
CA CYS A 118 -2.22 -19.63 -1.44
C CYS A 118 -2.07 -20.94 -2.22
#